data_AF-A0AA96GAP4-F1
#
_entry.id   AF-A0AA96GAP4-F1
#
_cell.length_a   1.000
_cell.length_b   1.000
_cell.length_c   1.000
_cell.angle_alpha   90.00
_cell.angle_beta   90.00
_cell.angle_gamma   90.00
#
_symmetry.space_group_name_H-M   'P 1'
#
loop_
_entity.id
_entity.type
_entity.pdbx_description
1 polymer ?
#
loop_
_entity_poly.entity_id
_entity_poly.type
_entity_poly.pdbx_seq_one_letter_code
_entity_poly.pdbx_strand_id
1 'polypeptide(L)'
;MALVFGKTGILGLLLVLSLASCDFRRVVVNDPLVADSLEELVPGKSTVRDVARKLGAPDEIEEGAGGMVFRYRYGDSKTMRINFGWLLRVLLPVSPSMNLGRGEGVTYILHVALRPDLTFDHSVIQPPPDTPHFWFWPF
;
A
#
# COMPACT_ATOMS: atom_id res chain seq x y z
N MET A 1 -1.21 -46.61 12.16
CA MET A 1 -2.11 -46.48 10.99
C MET A 1 -1.27 -45.90 9.86
N ALA A 2 -0.70 -46.76 9.02
CA ALA A 2 0.26 -46.36 7.99
C ALA A 2 -0.50 -45.85 6.76
N LEU A 3 -0.43 -44.54 6.49
CA LEU A 3 -0.92 -43.95 5.26
C LEU A 3 0.01 -44.36 4.12
N VAL A 4 -0.38 -45.41 3.39
CA VAL A 4 0.25 -45.77 2.11
C VAL A 4 -0.18 -44.73 1.08
N PHE A 5 0.54 -43.61 1.03
CA PHE A 5 0.41 -42.67 -0.08
C PHE A 5 1.13 -43.30 -1.28
N GLY A 6 0.36 -43.86 -2.23
CA GLY A 6 0.89 -44.18 -3.56
C GLY A 6 1.47 -42.93 -4.22
N LYS A 7 2.27 -43.08 -5.30
CA LYS A 7 2.91 -41.95 -6.02
C LYS A 7 1.95 -40.79 -6.31
N THR A 8 0.71 -41.10 -6.66
CA THR A 8 -0.37 -40.12 -6.90
C THR A 8 -0.76 -39.34 -5.65
N GLY A 9 -0.80 -40.00 -4.49
CA GLY A 9 -1.11 -39.39 -3.21
C GLY A 9 0.00 -38.48 -2.69
N ILE A 10 1.27 -38.85 -2.91
CA ILE A 10 2.43 -37.98 -2.60
C ILE A 10 2.39 -36.72 -3.48
N LEU A 11 2.11 -36.90 -4.78
CA LEU A 11 2.01 -35.77 -5.72
C LEU A 11 0.86 -34.81 -5.32
N GLY A 12 -0.30 -35.37 -4.94
CA GLY A 12 -1.43 -34.57 -4.47
C GLY A 12 -1.13 -33.81 -3.17
N LEU A 13 -0.44 -34.45 -2.22
CA LEU A 13 -0.04 -33.81 -0.96
C LEU A 13 0.95 -32.66 -1.21
N LEU A 14 1.95 -32.86 -2.08
CA LEU A 14 2.89 -31.80 -2.45
C LEU A 14 2.19 -30.62 -3.11
N LEU A 15 1.23 -30.87 -4.01
CA LEU A 15 0.46 -29.83 -4.67
C LEU A 15 -0.35 -29.00 -3.66
N VAL A 16 -1.05 -29.65 -2.73
CA VAL A 16 -1.84 -28.96 -1.69
C VAL A 16 -0.95 -28.11 -0.79
N LEU A 17 0.21 -28.62 -0.41
CA LEU A 17 1.15 -27.86 0.42
C LEU A 17 1.79 -26.67 -0.33
N SER A 18 2.04 -26.80 -1.64
CA SER A 18 2.51 -25.69 -2.47
C SER A 18 1.46 -24.59 -2.60
N LEU A 19 0.19 -24.96 -2.79
CA LEU A 19 -0.93 -24.01 -2.88
C LEU A 19 -1.19 -23.31 -1.55
N ALA A 20 -1.07 -24.02 -0.42
CA ALA A 20 -1.24 -23.46 0.93
C ALA A 20 -0.14 -22.45 1.32
N SER A 21 0.97 -22.43 0.59
CA SER A 21 2.11 -21.53 0.84
C SER A 21 2.01 -20.21 0.08
N CYS A 22 1.00 -20.02 -0.77
CA CYS A 22 0.84 -18.82 -1.58
C CYS A 22 0.10 -17.71 -0.81
N ASP A 23 0.66 -16.51 -0.81
CA ASP A 23 0.15 -15.32 -0.12
C ASP A 23 0.00 -14.17 -1.13
N PHE A 24 -1.24 -13.75 -1.37
CA PHE A 24 -1.57 -12.57 -2.15
C PHE A 24 -2.06 -11.49 -1.22
N ARG A 25 -1.33 -10.38 -1.16
CA ARG A 25 -1.65 -9.29 -0.25
C ARG A 25 -1.67 -7.97 -0.99
N ARG A 26 -2.75 -7.23 -0.80
CA ARG A 26 -2.81 -5.79 -1.08
C ARG A 26 -2.75 -5.06 0.24
N VAL A 27 -1.87 -4.08 0.35
CA VAL A 27 -1.79 -3.18 1.51
C VAL A 27 -2.03 -1.77 1.01
N VAL A 28 -3.11 -1.18 1.52
CA VAL A 28 -3.48 0.21 1.29
C VAL A 28 -3.18 0.97 2.58
N VAL A 29 -2.53 2.12 2.45
CA VAL A 29 -2.18 3.03 3.55
C VAL A 29 -2.84 4.37 3.27
N ASN A 30 -3.59 4.86 4.26
CA ASN A 30 -4.44 6.05 4.19
C ASN A 30 -5.58 5.95 3.16
N ASP A 31 -6.47 6.94 3.19
CA ASP A 31 -7.60 7.03 2.27
C ASP A 31 -7.14 7.49 0.88
N PRO A 32 -7.79 7.02 -0.20
CA PRO A 32 -7.44 7.42 -1.56
C PRO A 32 -7.62 8.93 -1.74
N LEU A 33 -6.58 9.56 -2.30
CA LEU A 33 -6.58 10.98 -2.65
C LEU A 33 -7.45 11.20 -3.90
N VAL A 34 -8.75 11.38 -3.70
CA VAL A 34 -9.69 11.64 -4.80
C VAL A 34 -9.62 13.13 -5.16
N ALA A 35 -9.26 13.42 -6.41
CA ALA A 35 -9.17 14.79 -6.92
C ALA A 35 -10.51 15.55 -6.80
N ASP A 36 -11.63 14.87 -7.05
CA ASP A 36 -12.99 15.41 -6.92
C ASP A 36 -13.27 16.01 -5.52
N SER A 37 -12.66 15.44 -4.47
CA SER A 37 -12.84 15.94 -3.09
C SER A 37 -12.25 17.35 -2.88
N LEU A 38 -11.35 17.78 -3.76
CA LEU A 38 -10.66 19.08 -3.71
C LEU A 38 -11.27 20.12 -4.65
N GLU A 39 -12.10 19.72 -5.62
CA GLU A 39 -12.72 20.65 -6.58
C GLU A 39 -13.67 21.66 -5.91
N GLU A 40 -14.20 21.30 -4.74
CA GLU A 40 -15.02 22.19 -3.92
C GLU A 40 -14.21 23.26 -3.16
N LEU A 41 -12.87 23.11 -3.06
CA LEU A 41 -12.03 24.07 -2.37
C LEU A 41 -11.74 25.25 -3.29
N VAL A 42 -12.20 26.44 -2.87
CA VAL A 42 -12.05 27.67 -3.64
C VAL A 42 -10.82 28.43 -3.15
N PRO A 43 -9.83 28.70 -4.02
CA PRO A 43 -8.64 29.48 -3.66
C PRO A 43 -8.98 30.82 -3.03
N GLY A 44 -8.37 31.14 -1.88
CA GLY A 44 -8.58 32.37 -1.13
C GLY A 44 -9.91 32.50 -0.38
N LYS A 45 -10.81 31.51 -0.47
CA LYS A 45 -12.05 31.47 0.34
C LYS A 45 -12.07 30.29 1.31
N SER A 46 -11.66 29.12 0.84
CA SER A 46 -11.58 27.94 1.69
C SER A 46 -10.44 28.09 2.68
N THR A 47 -10.70 27.77 3.94
CA THR A 47 -9.74 27.89 5.03
C THR A 47 -9.06 26.56 5.31
N VAL A 48 -7.98 26.59 6.08
CA VAL A 48 -7.32 25.37 6.59
C VAL A 48 -8.29 24.41 7.30
N ARG A 49 -9.36 24.93 7.94
CA ARG A 49 -10.39 24.10 8.59
C ARG A 49 -11.27 23.37 7.59
N ASP A 50 -11.53 23.98 6.44
CA ASP A 50 -12.30 23.35 5.37
C ASP A 50 -11.49 22.24 4.69
N VAL A 51 -10.19 22.49 4.48
CA VAL A 51 -9.23 21.48 4.03
C VAL A 51 -9.16 20.31 5.01
N ALA A 52 -8.96 20.58 6.31
CA ALA A 52 -8.88 19.55 7.34
C ALA A 52 -10.19 18.77 7.51
N ARG A 53 -11.35 19.39 7.26
CA ARG A 53 -12.64 18.70 7.28
C ARG A 53 -12.80 17.71 6.12
N LYS A 54 -12.21 18.01 4.96
CA LYS A 54 -12.30 17.19 3.75
C LYS A 54 -11.24 16.09 3.71
N LEU A 55 -9.99 16.42 4.03
CA LEU A 55 -8.83 15.53 3.89
C LEU A 55 -8.35 14.93 5.22
N GLY A 56 -8.84 15.43 6.35
CA GLY A 56 -8.32 15.07 7.66
C GLY A 56 -6.97 15.74 7.97
N ALA A 57 -6.27 15.18 8.94
CA ALA A 57 -4.95 15.65 9.37
C ALA A 57 -3.87 15.31 8.32
N PRO A 58 -2.99 16.25 7.96
CA PRO A 58 -1.88 15.97 7.05
C PRO A 58 -0.83 15.07 7.71
N ASP A 59 -0.11 14.30 6.89
CA ASP A 59 1.00 13.46 7.36
C ASP A 59 2.24 14.32 7.71
N GLU A 60 2.42 15.43 6.98
CA GLU A 60 3.56 16.33 7.12
C GLU A 60 3.14 17.77 6.81
N ILE A 61 3.68 18.73 7.57
CA ILE A 61 3.44 20.16 7.43
C ILE A 61 4.80 20.84 7.26
N GLU A 62 4.97 21.55 6.15
CA GLU A 62 6.14 22.38 5.90
C GLU A 62 5.75 23.85 5.94
N GLU A 63 6.39 24.64 6.81
CA GLU A 63 6.19 26.09 6.89
C GLU A 63 7.30 26.82 6.12
N GLY A 64 6.93 27.78 5.29
CA GLY A 64 7.86 28.61 4.53
C GLY A 64 7.42 30.07 4.47
N ALA A 65 8.28 30.93 3.92
CA ALA A 65 8.01 32.37 3.78
C ALA A 65 6.76 32.67 2.91
N GLY A 66 6.38 31.74 2.04
CA GLY A 66 5.19 31.84 1.17
C GLY A 66 3.90 31.29 1.77
N GLY A 67 3.93 30.75 2.99
CA GLY A 67 2.79 30.10 3.64
C GLY A 67 3.10 28.68 4.10
N MET A 68 2.07 27.84 4.20
CA MET A 68 2.20 26.46 4.69
C MET A 68 1.91 25.47 3.57
N VAL A 69 2.64 24.36 3.53
CA VAL A 69 2.39 23.25 2.60
C VAL A 69 2.06 22.00 3.39
N PHE A 70 0.87 21.47 3.16
CA PHE A 70 0.41 20.22 3.75
C PHE A 70 0.64 19.08 2.77
N ARG A 71 1.25 18.00 3.24
CA ARG A 71 1.55 16.82 2.43
C ARG A 71 0.72 15.66 2.93
N TYR A 72 -0.08 15.11 2.02
CA TYR A 72 -0.88 13.91 2.24
C TYR A 72 -0.31 12.77 1.39
N ARG A 73 -0.15 11.60 1.99
CA ARG A 73 0.41 10.42 1.33
C ARG A 73 -0.64 9.33 1.29
N TYR A 74 -0.83 8.74 0.11
CA TYR A 74 -1.65 7.55 -0.08
C TYR A 74 -0.78 6.45 -0.69
N GLY A 75 -0.69 5.30 -0.03
CA GLY A 75 0.11 4.18 -0.48
C GLY A 75 -0.77 3.02 -0.92
N ASP A 76 -0.55 2.49 -2.11
CA ASP A 76 -1.18 1.24 -2.54
C ASP A 76 -0.09 0.28 -2.99
N SER A 77 -0.02 -0.88 -2.36
CA SER A 77 0.96 -1.91 -2.67
C SER A 77 0.31 -3.26 -2.86
N LYS A 78 0.78 -3.98 -3.87
CA LYS A 78 0.34 -5.34 -4.20
C LYS A 78 1.55 -6.25 -4.20
N THR A 79 1.44 -7.32 -3.46
CA THR A 79 2.53 -8.26 -3.23
C THR A 79 2.02 -9.68 -3.40
N MET A 80 2.80 -10.49 -4.11
CA MET A 80 2.59 -11.92 -4.26
C MET A 80 3.81 -12.65 -3.73
N ARG A 81 3.60 -13.58 -2.78
CA ARG A 81 4.68 -14.34 -2.14
C ARG A 81 4.32 -15.81 -2.02
N ILE A 82 5.36 -16.64 -1.96
CA ILE A 82 5.29 -18.04 -1.60
C ILE A 82 6.19 -18.23 -0.38
N ASN A 83 5.59 -18.67 0.73
CA ASN A 83 6.30 -18.94 1.98
C ASN A 83 6.67 -20.43 2.08
N PHE A 84 7.85 -20.80 1.61
CA PHE A 84 8.37 -22.17 1.74
C PHE A 84 8.68 -22.57 3.19
N GLY A 85 8.80 -21.59 4.09
CA GLY A 85 8.93 -21.83 5.53
C GLY A 85 7.69 -22.50 6.13
N TRP A 86 6.51 -22.35 5.49
CA TRP A 86 5.30 -23.07 5.90
C TRP A 86 5.57 -24.57 5.94
N LEU A 87 6.11 -25.16 4.87
CA LEU A 87 6.39 -26.60 4.75
C LEU A 87 7.22 -27.14 5.92
N LEU A 88 8.17 -26.34 6.38
CA LEU A 88 9.05 -26.69 7.49
C LEU A 88 8.34 -26.68 8.85
N ARG A 89 7.21 -25.96 9.02
CA ARG A 89 6.44 -25.95 10.29
C ARG A 89 5.83 -27.29 10.64
N VAL A 90 5.63 -28.18 9.66
CA VAL A 90 5.13 -29.55 9.94
C VAL A 90 6.17 -30.36 10.71
N LEU A 91 7.46 -30.05 10.52
CA LEU A 91 8.58 -30.82 11.06
C LEU A 91 9.32 -30.08 12.17
N LEU A 92 9.33 -28.75 12.14
CA LEU A 92 10.11 -27.91 13.04
C LEU A 92 9.19 -27.03 13.91
N PRO A 93 9.44 -26.92 15.22
CA PRO A 93 8.66 -26.06 16.11
C PRO A 93 8.85 -24.56 15.79
N VAL A 94 9.97 -24.20 15.16
CA VAL A 94 10.25 -22.85 14.67
C VAL A 94 10.77 -22.95 13.24
N SER A 95 10.01 -22.40 12.30
CA SER A 95 10.38 -22.35 10.88
C SER A 95 10.97 -20.99 10.51
N PRO A 96 12.10 -20.91 9.81
CA PRO A 96 12.59 -19.66 9.24
C PRO A 96 11.61 -19.13 8.17
N SER A 97 11.48 -17.81 8.05
CA SER A 97 10.69 -17.21 6.97
C SER A 97 11.46 -17.31 5.65
N MET A 98 10.98 -18.16 4.74
CA MET A 98 11.54 -18.30 3.39
C MET A 98 10.49 -17.85 2.38
N ASN A 99 10.46 -16.54 2.12
CA ASN A 99 9.48 -15.94 1.22
C ASN A 99 10.13 -15.66 -0.14
N LEU A 100 9.65 -16.30 -1.20
CA LEU A 100 9.96 -15.92 -2.57
C LEU A 100 8.78 -15.15 -3.16
N GLY A 101 9.04 -14.00 -3.75
CA GLY A 101 8.00 -13.22 -4.40
C GLY A 101 8.37 -11.76 -4.49
N ARG A 102 7.59 -11.03 -5.28
CA ARG A 102 7.77 -9.60 -5.51
C ARG A 102 6.47 -8.89 -5.17
N GLY A 103 6.63 -7.63 -4.78
CA GLY A 103 5.54 -6.70 -4.67
C GLY A 103 5.95 -5.38 -5.27
N GLU A 104 4.97 -4.69 -5.82
CA GLU A 104 5.13 -3.31 -6.27
C GLU A 104 4.18 -2.45 -5.46
N GLY A 105 4.65 -1.25 -5.13
CA GLY A 105 3.89 -0.27 -4.41
C GLY A 105 4.09 1.09 -5.04
N VAL A 106 3.02 1.85 -5.05
CA VAL A 106 3.03 3.24 -5.49
C VAL A 106 2.62 4.10 -4.32
N THR A 107 3.27 5.25 -4.19
CA THR A 107 2.91 6.27 -3.21
C THR A 107 2.49 7.51 -3.96
N TYR A 108 1.24 7.90 -3.78
CA TYR A 108 0.69 9.16 -4.25
C TYR A 108 0.95 10.21 -3.19
N ILE A 109 1.41 11.38 -3.62
CA ILE A 109 1.65 12.51 -2.72
C ILE A 109 0.82 13.68 -3.23
N LEU A 110 -0.09 14.15 -2.39
CA LEU A 110 -0.85 15.37 -2.62
C LEU A 110 -0.21 16.49 -1.80
N HIS A 111 0.17 17.56 -2.50
CA HIS A 111 0.62 18.80 -1.90
C HIS A 111 -0.55 19.78 -1.89
N VAL A 112 -0.89 20.31 -0.73
CA VAL A 112 -1.88 21.38 -0.56
C VAL A 112 -1.15 22.60 -0.05
N ALA A 113 -1.05 23.63 -0.89
CA ALA A 113 -0.46 24.90 -0.52
C ALA A 113 -1.52 25.82 0.10
N LEU A 114 -1.16 26.42 1.23
CA LEU A 114 -1.91 27.46 1.91
C LEU A 114 -1.11 28.75 1.90
N ARG A 115 -1.82 29.87 1.75
CA ARG A 115 -1.25 31.21 1.89
C ARG A 115 -0.90 31.53 3.35
N PRO A 116 -0.14 32.62 3.60
CA PRO A 116 0.18 33.07 4.94
C PRO A 116 -1.06 33.43 5.79
N ASP A 117 -2.19 33.72 5.15
CA ASP A 117 -3.49 33.96 5.80
C ASP A 117 -4.27 32.67 6.14
N LEU A 118 -3.65 31.49 5.95
CA LEU A 118 -4.22 30.17 6.15
C LEU A 118 -5.41 29.84 5.23
N THR A 119 -5.53 30.54 4.10
CA THR A 119 -6.48 30.18 3.04
C THR A 119 -5.83 29.21 2.07
N PHE A 120 -6.67 28.30 1.53
CA PHE A 120 -6.27 27.38 0.47
C PHE A 120 -5.84 28.18 -0.76
N ASP A 121 -4.73 27.78 -1.38
CA ASP A 121 -4.24 28.41 -2.60
C ASP A 121 -4.37 27.47 -3.80
N HIS A 122 -3.66 26.35 -3.77
CA HIS A 122 -3.69 25.36 -4.84
C HIS A 122 -3.28 23.97 -4.32
N SER A 123 -3.62 22.94 -5.09
CA SER A 123 -3.25 21.56 -4.81
C SER A 123 -2.57 20.91 -6.02
N VAL A 124 -1.53 20.12 -5.77
CA VAL A 124 -0.82 19.36 -6.81
C VAL A 124 -0.69 17.91 -6.37
N ILE A 125 -1.23 17.00 -7.17
CA ILE A 125 -0.95 15.58 -7.03
C ILE A 125 0.31 15.28 -7.82
N GLN A 126 1.34 14.77 -7.14
CA GLN A 126 2.51 14.25 -7.84
C GLN A 126 2.07 13.01 -8.65
N PRO A 127 2.37 12.97 -9.96
CA PRO A 127 1.95 11.85 -10.79
C PRO A 127 2.55 10.56 -10.23
N PRO A 128 1.73 9.52 -10.05
CA PRO A 128 2.21 8.26 -9.52
C PRO A 128 3.16 7.58 -10.52
N PRO A 129 4.11 6.78 -10.04
CA PRO A 129 4.75 5.77 -10.87
C PRO A 129 3.74 4.73 -11.36
N ASP A 130 4.16 3.86 -12.29
CA ASP A 130 3.31 2.83 -12.90
C ASP A 130 2.48 2.04 -11.88
N THR A 131 1.23 1.72 -12.25
CA THR A 131 0.29 1.03 -11.35
C THR A 131 0.88 -0.26 -10.79
N PRO A 132 0.67 -0.57 -9.50
CA PRO A 132 1.28 -1.75 -8.91
C PRO A 132 0.63 -3.01 -9.49
N HIS A 133 1.47 -3.93 -9.96
CA HIS A 133 1.06 -5.22 -10.49
C HIS A 133 1.39 -6.37 -9.53
N PHE A 134 0.61 -7.46 -9.59
CA PHE A 134 0.99 -8.70 -8.92
C PHE A 134 2.03 -9.42 -9.78
N TRP A 135 3.24 -9.59 -9.27
CA TRP A 135 4.31 -10.26 -9.98
C TRP A 135 4.99 -11.30 -9.08
N PHE A 136 5.12 -12.53 -9.58
CA PHE A 136 5.70 -13.63 -8.81
C PHE A 136 7.19 -13.85 -9.11
N TRP A 137 7.65 -13.41 -10.29
CA TRP A 137 8.99 -13.69 -10.79
C TRP A 137 10.06 -12.73 -10.23
N PRO A 138 11.27 -13.21 -9.91
CA PRO A 138 12.25 -12.45 -9.12
C PRO A 138 13.17 -11.51 -9.93
N PHE A 139 12.96 -11.31 -11.24
CA PHE A 139 13.73 -10.35 -12.07
C PHE A 139 12.81 -9.25 -12.58
#